data_AF-A0A968A0M6-F1
#
_entry.id   AF-A0A968A0M6-F1
#
_cell.length_a   1.000
_cell.length_b   1.000
_cell.length_c   1.000
_cell.angle_alpha   90.00
_cell.angle_beta   90.00
_cell.angle_gamma   90.00
#
_symmetry.space_group_name_H-M   'P 1'
#
loop_
_entity.id
_entity.type
_entity.pdbx_description
1 polymer ?
#
loop_
_entity_poly.entity_id
_entity_poly.type
_entity_poly.pdbx_seq_one_letter_code
_entity_poly.pdbx_strand_id
1 'polypeptide(L)' 'LFYGKTNIGKNYVSYHLMPVYMYPDLLDDVSDDLKKRMQGKSCFNFRKIDEDLFSELEGLTERGFQRFREQD' A
#
# COMPACT_ATOMS: atom_id res chain seq x y z
N LEU A 1 -4.80 -16.77 -2.20
CA LEU A 1 -5.07 -15.38 -2.64
C LEU A 1 -3.74 -14.60 -2.77
N PHE A 2 -3.63 -13.52 -3.56
CA PHE A 2 -2.39 -12.71 -3.65
C PHE A 2 -2.49 -11.50 -2.71
N TYR A 3 -1.47 -11.30 -1.86
CA TYR A 3 -1.48 -10.27 -0.81
C TYR A 3 -0.72 -9.00 -1.22
N GLY A 4 0.57 -9.12 -1.56
CA GLY A 4 1.36 -7.95 -1.96
C GLY A 4 2.69 -8.30 -2.63
N LYS A 5 3.29 -7.32 -3.30
CA LYS A 5 4.56 -7.46 -4.05
C LYS A 5 5.27 -6.12 -4.20
N THR A 6 6.59 -6.14 -4.16
CA THR A 6 7.43 -5.00 -4.56
C THR A 6 8.03 -5.23 -5.95
N ASN A 7 8.05 -4.19 -6.80
CA ASN A 7 8.68 -4.21 -8.12
C ASN A 7 9.61 -3.00 -8.27
N ILE A 8 10.85 -3.23 -8.73
CA ILE A 8 11.79 -2.15 -9.05
C ILE A 8 11.59 -1.76 -10.52
N GLY A 9 11.18 -0.52 -10.76
CA GLY A 9 11.13 0.10 -12.08
C GLY A 9 12.37 0.93 -12.38
N LYS A 10 12.42 1.53 -13.58
CA LYS A 10 13.57 2.34 -14.01
C LYS A 10 13.89 3.53 -13.09
N ASN A 11 12.84 4.22 -12.60
CA ASN A 11 12.97 5.47 -11.83
C ASN A 11 12.17 5.46 -10.50
N TYR A 12 11.55 4.34 -10.15
CA TYR A 12 10.69 4.22 -8.98
C TYR A 12 10.57 2.76 -8.55
N VAL A 13 10.20 2.56 -7.28
CA VAL A 13 9.80 1.27 -6.75
C VAL A 13 8.29 1.29 -6.55
N SER A 14 7.61 0.24 -7.02
CA SER A 14 6.19 0.01 -6.81
C SER A 14 5.97 -0.99 -5.69
N TYR A 15 5.07 -0.67 -4.78
CA TYR A 15 4.54 -1.58 -3.78
C TYR A 15 3.07 -1.83 -4.07
N HIS A 16 2.72 -3.08 -4.36
CA HIS A 16 1.37 -3.54 -4.62
C HIS A 16 0.81 -4.17 -3.36
N LEU A 17 -0.32 -3.66 -2.88
CA LEU A 17 -1.02 -4.14 -1.69
C LEU A 17 -2.48 -4.46 -2.05
N MET A 18 -2.75 -5.73 -2.38
CA MET A 18 -4.08 -6.16 -2.82
C MET A 18 -5.23 -5.99 -1.83
N PRO A 19 -5.04 -6.10 -0.51
CA PRO A 19 -6.11 -5.82 0.45
C PRO A 19 -6.79 -4.48 0.19
N VAL A 20 -6.04 -3.43 -0.19
CA VAL A 20 -6.57 -2.10 -0.51
C VAL A 20 -7.54 -2.12 -1.70
N TYR A 21 -7.30 -2.98 -2.69
CA TYR A 21 -8.21 -3.14 -3.82
C TYR A 21 -9.55 -3.78 -3.41
N MET A 22 -9.48 -4.76 -2.50
CA MET A 22 -10.66 -5.54 -2.08
C MET A 22 -11.45 -4.84 -0.97
N TYR A 23 -10.76 -4.07 -0.13
CA TYR A 23 -11.29 -3.34 1.01
C TYR A 23 -10.86 -1.86 0.90
N PRO A 24 -11.52 -1.06 0.05
CA PRO A 24 -11.16 0.34 -0.17
C PRO A 24 -11.24 1.21 1.09
N ASP A 25 -12.02 0.79 2.09
CA ASP A 25 -12.15 1.42 3.42
C ASP A 25 -10.82 1.47 4.19
N LEU A 26 -9.86 0.59 3.85
CA LEU A 26 -8.50 0.66 4.41
C LEU A 26 -7.78 2.00 4.10
N LEU A 27 -8.27 2.76 3.12
CA LEU A 27 -7.72 4.07 2.72
C LEU A 27 -8.35 5.25 3.45
N ASP A 28 -9.42 5.06 4.23
CA ASP A 28 -10.15 6.17 4.85
C ASP A 28 -9.23 6.98 5.79
N ASP A 29 -8.40 6.28 6.57
CA ASP A 29 -7.46 6.86 7.53
C ASP A 29 -6.03 7.07 6.98
N VAL A 30 -5.83 6.92 5.67
CA VAL A 30 -4.53 7.17 5.03
C VAL A 30 -4.36 8.66 4.73
N SER A 31 -3.17 9.18 5.03
CA SER A 31 -2.77 10.55 4.79
C SER A 31 -2.86 10.93 3.31
N ASP A 32 -3.09 12.22 3.05
CA ASP A 32 -3.08 12.73 1.68
C ASP A 32 -1.71 12.52 1.00
N ASP A 33 -0.61 12.50 1.77
CA ASP A 33 0.73 12.31 1.23
C ASP A 33 1.00 10.87 0.81
N LEU A 34 0.52 9.87 1.57
CA LEU A 34 0.58 8.47 1.15
C LEU A 34 -0.42 8.21 0.00
N LYS A 35 -1.62 8.79 0.03
CA LYS A 35 -2.59 8.73 -1.09
C LYS A 35 -2.01 9.29 -2.39
N LYS A 36 -1.24 10.38 -2.36
CA LYS A 36 -0.53 10.92 -3.54
C LYS A 36 0.49 9.94 -4.15
N ARG A 37 0.96 8.94 -3.39
CA ARG A 37 1.83 7.88 -3.92
C ARG A 37 1.06 6.80 -4.68
N MET A 38 -0.27 6.76 -4.56
CA MET A 38 -1.07 5.74 -5.23
C MET A 38 -1.06 5.91 -6.76
N GLN A 39 -0.95 4.79 -7.45
CA GLN A 39 -1.23 4.67 -8.88
C GLN A 39 -2.28 3.57 -9.08
N GLY A 40 -3.44 3.96 -9.59
CA GLY A 40 -4.57 3.03 -9.68
C GLY A 40 -5.13 2.70 -8.30
N LYS A 41 -5.51 1.44 -8.08
CA LYS A 41 -6.35 1.04 -6.93
C LYS A 41 -5.60 0.36 -5.78
N SER A 42 -4.34 -0.01 -5.94
CA SER A 42 -3.59 -0.79 -4.94
C SER A 42 -2.07 -0.67 -5.03
N CYS A 43 -1.56 0.18 -5.91
CA CYS A 43 -0.12 0.35 -6.11
C CYS A 43 0.33 1.67 -5.51
N PHE A 44 1.44 1.69 -4.79
CA PHE A 44 2.09 2.87 -4.24
C PHE A 44 3.49 3.00 -4.85
N ASN A 45 3.84 4.16 -5.38
CA ASN A 45 5.12 4.39 -6.04
C ASN A 45 5.99 5.37 -5.28
N PHE A 46 7.27 5.01 -5.12
CA PHE A 46 8.27 5.83 -4.46
C PHE A 46 9.48 6.04 -5.37
N ARG A 47 9.92 7.30 -5.50
CA ARG A 47 11.12 7.69 -6.26
C ARG A 47 12.33 7.99 -5.36
N LYS A 48 12.08 8.16 -4.07
CA LYS A 48 13.05 8.47 -3.03
C LYS A 48 12.63 7.79 -1.74
N ILE A 49 13.57 7.63 -0.83
CA ILE A 49 13.30 7.19 0.54
C ILE A 49 12.50 8.29 1.24
N ASP A 50 11.46 7.87 1.97
CA ASP A 50 10.57 8.73 2.73
C ASP A 50 10.11 7.91 3.94
N GLU A 51 10.86 8.03 5.05
CA GLU A 51 10.70 7.13 6.21
C GLU A 51 9.32 7.26 6.87
N ASP A 52 8.78 8.49 6.92
CA ASP A 52 7.45 8.75 7.47
C ASP A 52 6.37 8.04 6.64
N LEU A 53 6.44 8.13 5.30
CA LEU A 53 5.50 7.42 4.42
C LEU A 53 5.69 5.91 4.45
N PHE A 54 6.90 5.41 4.68
CA PHE A 54 7.15 3.98 4.83
C PHE A 54 6.56 3.44 6.13
N SER A 55 6.69 4.17 7.24
CA SER A 55 6.06 3.80 8.51
C SER A 55 4.53 3.79 8.39
N GLU A 56 3.95 4.79 7.71
CA GLU A 56 2.51 4.80 7.44
C GLU A 56 2.07 3.61 6.57
N LEU A 57 2.84 3.32 5.51
CA LEU A 57 2.56 2.20 4.60
C LEU A 57 2.72 0.84 5.30
N GLU A 58 3.64 0.70 6.23
CA GLU A 58 3.77 -0.48 7.11
C GLU A 58 2.49 -0.66 7.95
N GLY A 59 1.98 0.40 8.56
CA GLY A 59 0.72 0.37 9.30
C GLY A 59 -0.48 -0.02 8.42
N LEU A 60 -0.57 0.52 7.21
CA LEU A 60 -1.60 0.13 6.22
C LEU A 60 -1.47 -1.35 5.81
N THR A 61 -0.23 -1.82 5.65
CA THR A 61 0.07 -3.22 5.32
C THR A 61 -0.44 -4.12 6.44
N GLU A 62 -0.07 -3.86 7.69
CA GLU A 62 -0.51 -4.65 8.84
C GLU A 62 -2.05 -4.70 8.94
N ARG A 63 -2.74 -3.56 8.85
CA ARG A 63 -4.22 -3.53 8.82
C ARG A 63 -4.80 -4.35 7.67
N GLY A 64 -4.20 -4.22 6.49
CA GLY A 64 -4.57 -5.02 5.32
C GLY A 64 -4.36 -6.51 5.55
N PHE A 65 -3.30 -6.92 6.26
CA PHE A 65 -3.05 -8.33 6.60
C PHE A 65 -4.09 -8.89 7.55
N GLN A 66 -4.40 -8.16 8.63
CA GLN A 66 -5.42 -8.56 9.59
C GLN A 66 -6.77 -8.77 8.90
N ARG A 67 -7.20 -7.80 8.08
CA ARG A 67 -8.47 -7.88 7.35
C ARG A 67 -8.50 -9.02 6.33
N PHE A 68 -7.38 -9.27 5.66
CA PHE A 68 -7.26 -10.30 4.63
C PHE A 68 -7.28 -11.71 5.23
N ARG A 69 -6.66 -11.92 6.40
CA ARG A 69 -6.66 -13.22 7.10
C ARG A 69 -8.01 -13.61 7.69
N GLU A 70 -8.86 -12.66 8.05
CA GLU A 70 -10.19 -12.95 8.60
C GLU A 70 -11.17 -13.52 7.56
N GLN A 71 -10.76 -13.60 6.28
CA GLN A 71 -11.60 -13.97 5.15
C GLN A 71 -11.04 -15.16 4.33
N ASP A 72 -9.84 -15.66 4.66
CA ASP A 72 -9.23 -16.91 4.15
C ASP A 72 -9.34 -17.99 5.25
#